data_AF-A0A0N9HY89-F1
#
_entry.id   AF-A0A0N9HY89-F1
#
_cell.length_a   1.000
_cell.length_b   1.000
_cell.length_c   1.000
_cell.angle_alpha   90.00
_cell.angle_beta   90.00
_cell.angle_gamma   90.00
#
_symmetry.space_group_name_H-M   'P 1'
#
loop_
_entity.id
_entity.type
_entity.pdbx_description
1 polymer ?
#
loop_
_entity_poly.entity_id
_entity_poly.type
_entity_poly.pdbx_seq_one_letter_code
_entity_poly.pdbx_strand_id
1 'polypeptide(L)' 'MTPRRFWNSVVVVVLVQLAVSITVGWYANHVAHEANQKWCGLVTTLDDAYSQSPQQPTTAIGRRIAVEMRQLREEFGC' A
#
# COMPACT_ATOMS: atom_id res chain seq x y z
N MET A 1 -30.57 8.91 35.16
CA MET A 1 -29.51 9.74 34.56
C MET A 1 -30.11 11.05 34.11
N THR A 2 -29.53 12.20 34.46
CA THR A 2 -30.01 13.48 33.94
C THR A 2 -29.74 13.57 32.44
N PRO A 3 -30.63 14.18 31.63
CA PRO A 3 -30.53 14.22 30.17
C PRO A 3 -29.19 14.79 29.67
N ARG A 4 -28.60 15.74 30.41
CA ARG A 4 -27.25 16.27 30.14
C ARG A 4 -26.13 15.22 30.23
N ARG A 5 -26.21 14.30 31.20
CA ARG A 5 -25.19 13.26 31.38
C ARG A 5 -25.29 12.19 30.28
N PHE A 6 -26.50 11.83 29.87
CA PHE A 6 -26.72 10.91 28.75
C PHE A 6 -26.17 11.47 27.43
N TRP A 7 -26.50 12.73 27.12
CA TRP A 7 -26.00 13.39 25.91
C TRP A 7 -24.46 13.48 25.88
N ASN A 8 -23.84 13.84 27.00
CA ASN A 8 -22.38 13.88 27.10
C ASN A 8 -21.76 12.51 26.85
N SER A 9 -22.35 11.42 27.37
CA SER A 9 -21.85 10.06 27.12
C SER A 9 -21.92 9.69 25.64
N VAL A 10 -23.03 10.00 24.96
CA VAL A 10 -23.18 9.74 23.52
C VAL A 10 -22.12 10.50 22.71
N VAL A 11 -21.93 11.78 23.01
CA VAL A 11 -20.91 12.61 22.33
C VAL A 11 -19.50 12.04 22.54
N VAL A 12 -19.16 11.65 23.76
CA VAL A 12 -17.84 11.07 24.06
C VAL A 12 -17.62 9.76 23.29
N VAL A 13 -18.62 8.88 23.26
CA VAL A 13 -18.52 7.61 22.51
C VAL A 13 -18.30 7.87 21.03
N VAL A 14 -19.06 8.80 20.43
CA VAL A 14 -18.90 9.16 19.01
C VAL A 14 -17.50 9.72 18.74
N LEU A 15 -16.99 10.61 19.59
CA LEU A 15 -15.66 11.19 19.43
C LEU A 15 -14.56 10.12 19.53
N VAL A 16 -14.69 9.17 20.45
CA VAL A 16 -13.76 8.04 20.57
C VAL A 16 -13.82 7.17 19.32
N GLN A 17 -15.01 6.86 18.82
CA GLN A 17 -15.18 6.08 17.58
C GLN A 17 -14.48 6.75 16.40
N LEU A 18 -14.68 8.06 16.22
CA LEU A 18 -14.06 8.84 15.16
C LEU A 18 -12.53 8.86 15.30
N ALA A 19 -12.02 9.06 16.51
CA ALA A 19 -10.59 9.04 16.77
C ALA A 19 -9.97 7.68 16.41
N VAL A 20 -10.62 6.57 16.78
CA VAL A 20 -10.17 5.21 16.43
C VAL A 20 -10.21 4.98 14.91
N SER A 21 -11.28 5.37 14.23
CA SER A 21 -11.37 5.21 12.77
C SER A 21 -10.29 6.00 12.03
N ILE A 22 -10.00 7.22 12.48
CA ILE A 22 -8.96 8.07 11.88
C ILE A 22 -7.58 7.45 12.09
N THR A 23 -7.26 6.98 13.30
CA THR A 23 -5.94 6.39 13.59
C THR A 23 -5.73 5.09 12.82
N VAL A 24 -6.74 4.24 12.71
CA VAL A 24 -6.68 3.01 11.92
C VAL A 24 -6.48 3.32 10.44
N GLY A 25 -7.24 4.26 9.88
CA GLY A 25 -7.10 4.67 8.47
C GLY A 25 -5.72 5.25 8.17
N TRP A 26 -5.22 6.10 9.05
CA TRP A 26 -3.88 6.69 8.91
C TRP A 26 -2.78 5.62 9.00
N TYR A 27 -2.86 4.72 9.98
CA TYR A 27 -1.90 3.63 10.14
C TYR A 27 -1.93 2.68 8.94
N ALA A 28 -3.11 2.27 8.48
CA ALA A 28 -3.26 1.41 7.31
C ALA A 28 -2.66 2.06 6.06
N ASN A 29 -2.91 3.36 5.84
CA ASN A 29 -2.35 4.09 4.72
C ASN A 29 -0.82 4.22 4.82
N HIS A 30 -0.30 4.47 6.02
CA HIS A 30 1.15 4.57 6.25
C HIS A 30 1.85 3.23 6.01
N VAL A 31 1.31 2.13 6.55
CA VAL A 31 1.83 0.78 6.32
C VAL A 31 1.72 0.36 4.86
N ALA A 32 0.64 0.71 4.16
CA ALA A 32 0.51 0.47 2.73
C ALA A 32 1.59 1.22 1.94
N HIS A 33 1.90 2.47 2.31
CA HIS A 33 2.97 3.24 1.68
C HIS A 33 4.36 2.62 1.90
N GLU A 34 4.67 2.20 3.13
CA GLU A 34 5.93 1.51 3.42
C GLU A 34 6.03 0.15 2.71
N ALA A 35 4.93 -0.60 2.65
CA ALA A 35 4.87 -1.87 1.94
C ALA A 35 5.11 -1.65 0.44
N ASN A 36 4.44 -0.67 -0.18
CA ASN A 36 4.63 -0.32 -1.58
C ASN A 36 6.08 0.06 -1.87
N GLN A 37 6.73 0.85 -1.02
CA GLN A 37 8.15 1.20 -1.21
C GLN A 37 9.08 -0.02 -1.18
N LYS A 38 8.84 -0.99 -0.29
CA LYS A 38 9.61 -2.23 -0.24
C LYS A 38 9.40 -3.09 -1.48
N TRP A 39 8.14 -3.20 -1.95
CA TRP A 39 7.82 -3.90 -3.18
C TRP A 39 8.43 -3.23 -4.41
N CYS A 40 8.44 -1.90 -4.46
CA CYS A 40 9.11 -1.16 -5.52
C CYS A 40 10.59 -1.49 -5.57
N GLY A 41 11.30 -1.44 -4.43
CA GLY A 41 12.71 -1.82 -4.40
C GLY A 41 12.96 -3.23 -4.95
N LEU A 42 12.08 -4.18 -4.64
CA LEU A 42 12.18 -5.54 -5.18
C LEU A 42 11.93 -5.59 -6.69
N VAL A 43 10.84 -4.98 -7.17
CA VAL A 43 10.45 -4.98 -8.59
C VAL A 43 11.48 -4.23 -9.43
N THR A 44 11.97 -3.06 -8.99
CA THR A 44 13.00 -2.30 -9.72
C THR A 44 14.32 -3.06 -9.77
N THR A 45 14.73 -3.70 -8.69
CA THR A 45 15.96 -4.51 -8.68
C THR A 45 15.86 -5.68 -9.65
N LEU A 46 14.69 -6.30 -9.74
CA LEU A 46 14.46 -7.46 -10.60
C LEU A 46 14.36 -7.05 -12.08
N ASP A 47 13.68 -5.93 -12.38
CA ASP A 47 13.62 -5.31 -13.71
C ASP A 47 15.02 -4.84 -14.18
N ASP A 48 15.80 -4.21 -13.29
CA ASP A 48 17.19 -3.84 -13.56
C ASP A 48 18.06 -5.08 -13.82
N ALA A 49 17.89 -6.14 -13.04
CA ALA A 49 18.61 -7.40 -13.27
C ALA A 49 18.23 -8.03 -14.63
N TYR A 50 16.95 -8.00 -15.01
CA TYR A 50 16.49 -8.49 -16.31
C TYR A 50 17.00 -7.64 -17.48
N SER A 51 17.07 -6.33 -17.32
CA SER A 51 17.55 -5.41 -18.37
C SER A 51 19.06 -5.42 -18.54
N GLN A 52 19.82 -5.63 -17.45
CA GLN A 52 21.28 -5.74 -17.47
C GLN A 52 21.77 -7.15 -17.83
N SER A 53 20.88 -8.15 -17.81
CA SER A 53 21.21 -9.49 -18.27
C SER A 53 21.46 -9.45 -19.80
N PRO A 54 22.63 -9.87 -20.29
CA PRO A 54 22.99 -9.81 -21.71
C PRO A 54 22.13 -10.71 -22.60
N GLN A 55 21.25 -11.50 -22.00
CA GLN A 55 20.28 -12.37 -22.64
C GLN A 55 18.89 -11.81 -22.32
N GLN A 56 18.42 -10.84 -23.12
CA GLN A 56 17.01 -10.44 -23.06
C GLN A 56 16.14 -11.70 -23.08
N PRO A 57 15.05 -11.75 -22.29
CA PRO A 57 14.23 -12.96 -22.21
C PRO A 57 13.67 -13.31 -23.60
N THR A 58 14.30 -14.27 -24.27
CA THR A 58 13.88 -14.74 -25.60
C THR A 58 12.67 -15.66 -25.49
N THR A 59 12.45 -16.24 -24.32
CA THR A 59 11.28 -17.06 -24.01
C THR A 59 10.02 -16.21 -23.93
N ALA A 60 8.90 -16.74 -24.44
CA ALA A 60 7.60 -16.06 -24.36
C ALA A 60 7.18 -15.77 -22.91
N ILE A 61 7.55 -16.67 -21.99
CA ILE A 61 7.29 -16.52 -20.55
C ILE A 61 8.10 -15.35 -19.97
N GLY A 62 9.40 -15.24 -20.27
CA GLY A 62 10.24 -14.17 -19.74
C GLY A 62 9.81 -12.77 -20.21
N ARG A 63 9.34 -12.64 -21.47
CA ARG A 63 8.75 -11.38 -21.96
C ARG A 63 7.47 -11.00 -21.23
N ARG A 64 6.61 -11.98 -20.94
CA ARG A 64 5.37 -11.74 -20.20
C ARG A 64 5.66 -11.26 -18.77
N ILE A 65 6.60 -11.92 -18.10
CA ILE A 65 7.04 -11.55 -16.75
C ILE A 65 7.60 -10.12 -16.71
N ALA A 66 8.41 -9.73 -17.70
CA ALA A 66 8.93 -8.36 -17.79
C ALA A 66 7.82 -7.30 -17.98
N VAL A 67 6.80 -7.60 -18.79
CA VAL A 67 5.63 -6.71 -18.97
C VAL A 67 4.82 -6.59 -17.68
N GLU A 68 4.56 -7.72 -17.01
CA GLU A 68 3.83 -7.73 -15.73
C GLU A 68 4.61 -6.95 -14.66
N MET A 69 5.93 -7.12 -14.57
CA MET A 69 6.78 -6.33 -13.66
C MET A 69 6.71 -4.83 -13.92
N ARG A 70 6.73 -4.43 -15.20
CA ARG A 70 6.60 -3.02 -15.57
C ARG A 70 5.22 -2.45 -15.22
N GLN A 71 4.15 -3.23 -15.34
CA GLN A 71 2.82 -2.82 -14.90
C GLN A 71 2.72 -2.68 -13.37
N LEU A 72 3.26 -3.65 -12.62
CA LEU A 72 3.33 -3.59 -11.15
C LEU A 72 4.11 -2.36 -10.67
N ARG A 73 5.18 -2.01 -11.38
CA ARG A 73 5.98 -0.81 -11.12
C ARG A 73 5.13 0.48 -11.23
N GLU A 74 4.34 0.60 -12.30
CA GLU A 74 3.41 1.73 -12.49
C GLU A 74 2.27 1.75 -11.45
N GLU A 75 1.71 0.59 -11.10
CA GLU A 75 0.65 0.48 -10.07
C GLU A 75 1.13 0.88 -8.67
N PHE A 76 2.38 0.54 -8.33
CA PHE A 76 2.97 0.96 -7.05
C PHE A 76 3.47 2.41 -7.06
N GLY A 77 3.44 3.10 -8.22
CA GLY A 77 3.89 4.50 -8.35
C GLY A 77 5.41 4.66 -8.37
N CYS A 78 6.09 3.63 -8.87
CA CYS A 78 7.53 3.53 -9.00
C CYS A 78 7.89 3.35 -10.48
#